data_AF-A0A368YQ08-F1
#
_entry.id   AF-A0A368YQ08-F1
#
_cell.length_a   1.000
_cell.length_b   1.000
_cell.length_c   1.000
_cell.angle_alpha   90.00
_cell.angle_beta   90.00
_cell.angle_gamma   90.00
#
_symmetry.space_group_name_H-M   'P 1'
#
loop_
_entity.id
_entity.type
_entity.pdbx_description
1 polymer ?
#
loop_
_entity_poly.entity_id
_entity_poly.type
_entity_poly.pdbx_seq_one_letter_code
_entity_poly.pdbx_strand_id
1 'polypeptide(L)'
;MGFLKEQLNDSCLDEINEIERKVKKIWSNPLLPWFTDHGLSHSEQIISNANQIISYLSKHNNFSLNEDEIFIFLASAYLHDIGMQYLNVDEISIEDLTDNEYEKIRKKHALKTEELILKRKFPVPDDKSMSYSLGLDSLNRGYIQAISTLCSGHSSTNYKDVYNKIKQNPLIVNNKKIKGDLLLGLLLICDELDISMIRTDERKFSTFNPSSYSYMHHFKHLYVKYIGINGPKIEIVYEFPEKFSSFAVYLYTIVQDKIKIELKRFNSVLEDRNLPKFDNEIQRSTQFNELLPFPDKEVLKKFKKECEKFEGPTLKNKVQNPAYSPSDDPSYLYRLDLNENDINSINCEFEYISNFSQEKLLTHKTITDLKLYLLDNSDDISTRIKLAWGYIKLNKKTEALEELYILDKKHGDYRAKILQKMINNNEIELLASLNTLEFVTCAYIDHDLPEEIELKIIILDKKNKNNKKVINYKSNGVILPEGDYSNKQANILLKNAEEGKEYILNSFSIMQTLLNKNSKPIIDYGNVLLEYNNIKL
;
A
#
# COMPACT_ATOMS: atom_id res chain seq x y z
N MET A 1 9.03 -4.32 -13.99
CA MET A 1 8.15 -5.51 -14.03
C MET A 1 8.86 -6.61 -13.26
N GLY A 2 8.16 -7.58 -12.65
CA GLY A 2 8.82 -8.65 -11.90
C GLY A 2 9.29 -9.79 -12.82
N PHE A 3 10.41 -10.44 -12.50
CA PHE A 3 11.03 -11.53 -13.26
C PHE A 3 10.05 -12.63 -13.71
N LEU A 4 9.05 -12.99 -12.90
CA LEU A 4 8.02 -13.97 -13.26
C LEU A 4 7.08 -13.48 -14.37
N LYS A 5 6.60 -12.23 -14.32
CA LYS A 5 5.68 -11.69 -15.34
C LYS A 5 6.36 -11.60 -16.71
N GLU A 6 7.66 -11.32 -16.73
CA GLU A 6 8.48 -11.22 -17.95
C GLU A 6 8.68 -12.57 -18.67
N GLN A 7 8.35 -13.69 -18.03
CA GLN A 7 8.44 -15.04 -18.60
C GLN A 7 7.14 -15.53 -19.23
N LEU A 8 6.06 -14.74 -19.18
CA LEU A 8 4.80 -15.05 -19.83
C LEU A 8 4.80 -14.54 -21.27
N ASN A 9 4.22 -15.30 -22.20
CA ASN A 9 3.81 -14.77 -23.50
C ASN A 9 2.71 -13.71 -23.35
N ASP A 10 2.52 -12.92 -24.42
CA ASP A 10 1.57 -11.80 -24.44
C ASP A 10 0.15 -12.21 -24.05
N SER A 11 -0.32 -13.37 -24.52
CA SER A 11 -1.67 -13.86 -24.21
C SER A 11 -1.84 -14.18 -22.72
N CYS A 12 -0.87 -14.85 -22.10
CA CYS A 12 -0.90 -15.14 -20.67
C CYS A 12 -0.76 -13.86 -19.84
N LEU A 13 0.06 -12.91 -20.30
CA LEU A 13 0.24 -11.62 -19.64
C LEU A 13 -1.04 -10.78 -19.66
N ASP A 14 -1.75 -10.74 -20.79
CA ASP A 14 -3.02 -10.04 -20.94
C ASP A 14 -4.09 -10.59 -19.98
N GLU A 15 -4.16 -11.92 -19.85
CA GLU A 15 -5.07 -12.58 -18.91
C GLU A 15 -4.71 -12.26 -17.44
N ILE A 16 -3.42 -12.24 -17.08
CA ILE A 16 -2.98 -11.80 -15.74
C ILE A 16 -3.33 -10.32 -15.50
N ASN A 17 -3.13 -9.45 -16.48
CA ASN A 17 -3.48 -8.03 -16.36
C ASN A 17 -4.99 -7.83 -16.18
N GLU A 18 -5.80 -8.65 -16.83
CA GLU A 18 -7.26 -8.62 -16.64
C GLU A 18 -7.63 -9.08 -15.23
N ILE A 19 -7.07 -10.19 -14.72
CA ILE A 19 -7.27 -10.66 -13.33
C ILE A 19 -6.88 -9.55 -12.35
N GLU A 20 -5.69 -8.97 -12.52
CA GLU A 20 -5.18 -7.88 -11.68
C GLU A 20 -6.16 -6.71 -11.64
N ARG A 21 -6.65 -6.28 -12.80
CA ARG A 21 -7.61 -5.18 -12.93
C ARG A 21 -8.93 -5.49 -12.23
N LYS A 22 -9.44 -6.73 -12.33
CA LYS A 22 -10.67 -7.16 -11.63
C LYS A 22 -10.46 -7.18 -10.12
N VAL A 23 -9.36 -7.76 -9.66
CA VAL A 23 -8.98 -7.84 -8.25
C VAL A 23 -8.83 -6.45 -7.66
N LYS A 24 -8.14 -5.53 -8.35
CA LYS A 24 -8.03 -4.12 -7.96
C LYS A 24 -9.40 -3.47 -7.77
N LYS A 25 -10.37 -3.77 -8.64
CA LYS A 25 -11.75 -3.27 -8.50
C LYS A 25 -12.44 -3.84 -7.25
N ILE A 26 -12.30 -5.14 -6.99
CA ILE A 26 -12.87 -5.79 -5.79
C ILE A 26 -12.31 -5.14 -4.52
N TRP A 27 -10.99 -4.94 -4.46
CA TRP A 27 -10.33 -4.37 -3.28
C TRP A 27 -10.39 -2.84 -3.19
N SER A 28 -10.90 -2.15 -4.22
CA SER A 28 -11.07 -0.68 -4.17
C SER A 28 -12.09 -0.22 -3.12
N ASN A 29 -12.99 -1.12 -2.70
CA ASN A 29 -13.94 -0.90 -1.61
C ASN A 29 -13.91 -2.10 -0.65
N PRO A 30 -12.92 -2.18 0.26
CA PRO A 30 -12.79 -3.31 1.17
C PRO A 30 -14.00 -3.35 2.11
N LEU A 31 -14.72 -4.47 2.06
CA LEU A 31 -15.93 -4.72 2.82
C LEU A 31 -15.68 -5.00 4.30
N LEU A 32 -14.45 -5.39 4.63
CA LEU A 32 -14.00 -5.60 6.00
C LEU A 32 -12.73 -4.73 6.24
N PRO A 33 -12.87 -3.40 6.34
CA PRO A 33 -11.73 -2.46 6.43
C PRO A 33 -10.88 -2.59 7.70
N TRP A 34 -11.36 -3.34 8.70
CA TRP A 34 -10.63 -3.68 9.93
C TRP A 34 -9.82 -4.98 9.82
N PHE A 35 -9.71 -5.58 8.64
CA PHE A 35 -8.62 -6.51 8.38
C PHE A 35 -7.44 -5.73 7.82
N THR A 36 -6.24 -6.29 7.95
CA THR A 36 -5.04 -5.77 7.29
C THR A 36 -5.26 -5.70 5.78
N ASP A 37 -4.46 -4.89 5.08
CA ASP A 37 -4.60 -4.79 3.63
C ASP A 37 -4.34 -6.14 2.95
N HIS A 38 -5.28 -6.56 2.10
CA HIS A 38 -5.19 -7.73 1.23
C HIS A 38 -5.39 -7.32 -0.25
N GLY A 39 -5.28 -6.02 -0.54
CA GLY A 39 -5.41 -5.47 -1.87
C GLY A 39 -4.19 -5.74 -2.76
N LEU A 40 -4.10 -4.98 -3.85
CA LEU A 40 -3.12 -5.25 -4.91
C LEU A 40 -1.65 -5.24 -4.41
N SER A 41 -1.33 -4.32 -3.49
CA SER A 41 0.03 -4.21 -2.93
C SER A 41 0.48 -5.49 -2.21
N HIS A 42 -0.44 -6.19 -1.55
CA HIS A 42 -0.16 -7.46 -0.87
C HIS A 42 0.17 -8.56 -1.87
N SER A 43 -0.64 -8.70 -2.92
CA SER A 43 -0.35 -9.66 -4.00
C SER A 43 0.98 -9.37 -4.69
N GLU A 44 1.32 -8.10 -4.93
CA GLU A 44 2.61 -7.71 -5.50
C GLU A 44 3.79 -8.07 -4.60
N GLN A 45 3.64 -7.92 -3.28
CA GLN A 45 4.67 -8.34 -2.32
C GLN A 45 4.83 -9.86 -2.28
N ILE A 46 3.74 -10.64 -2.33
CA ILE A 46 3.79 -12.10 -2.49
C ILE A 46 4.57 -12.49 -3.75
N ILE A 47 4.29 -11.83 -4.88
CA ILE A 47 4.99 -12.08 -6.15
C ILE A 47 6.48 -11.70 -6.03
N SER A 48 6.80 -10.60 -5.34
CA SER A 48 8.17 -10.20 -5.04
C SER A 48 8.92 -11.25 -4.20
N ASN A 49 8.29 -11.75 -3.14
CA ASN A 49 8.84 -12.82 -2.30
C ASN A 49 9.09 -14.09 -3.13
N ALA A 50 8.15 -14.45 -4.01
CA ALA A 50 8.29 -15.59 -4.92
C ALA A 50 9.44 -15.41 -5.92
N ASN A 51 9.61 -14.21 -6.48
CA ASN A 51 10.74 -13.90 -7.36
C ASN A 51 12.09 -14.14 -6.66
N GLN A 52 12.21 -13.72 -5.39
CA GLN A 52 13.44 -13.92 -4.61
C GLN A 52 13.72 -15.40 -4.35
N ILE A 53 12.70 -16.16 -3.93
CA ILE A 53 12.81 -17.61 -3.69
C ILE A 53 13.18 -18.34 -4.99
N ILE A 54 12.46 -18.09 -6.08
CA ILE A 54 12.72 -18.76 -7.36
C ILE A 54 14.09 -18.39 -7.89
N SER A 55 14.51 -17.12 -7.80
CA SER A 55 15.85 -16.69 -8.22
C SER A 55 16.95 -17.44 -7.46
N TYR A 56 16.78 -17.67 -6.15
CA TYR A 56 17.70 -18.50 -5.37
C TYR A 56 17.71 -19.95 -5.88
N LEU A 57 16.54 -20.58 -6.03
CA LEU A 57 16.43 -21.95 -6.53
C LEU A 57 17.05 -22.13 -7.93
N SER A 58 16.81 -21.19 -8.84
CA SER A 58 17.35 -21.19 -10.21
C SER A 58 18.88 -21.13 -10.23
N LYS A 59 19.49 -20.27 -9.39
CA LYS A 59 20.95 -20.12 -9.31
C LYS A 59 21.67 -21.39 -8.85
N HIS A 60 21.03 -22.20 -8.01
CA HIS A 60 21.68 -23.35 -7.40
C HIS A 60 21.40 -24.68 -8.10
N ASN A 61 20.27 -24.82 -8.81
CA ASN A 61 19.83 -26.12 -9.33
C ASN A 61 19.28 -26.10 -10.76
N ASN A 62 19.54 -25.05 -11.55
CA ASN A 62 18.92 -24.86 -12.89
C ASN A 62 17.39 -25.02 -12.86
N PHE A 63 16.79 -24.68 -11.72
CA PHE A 63 15.36 -24.80 -11.51
C PHE A 63 14.61 -23.70 -12.28
N SER A 64 13.52 -24.07 -12.94
CA SER A 64 12.56 -23.11 -13.49
C SER A 64 11.12 -23.61 -13.38
N LEU A 65 10.20 -22.65 -13.31
CA LEU A 65 8.80 -22.89 -13.56
C LEU A 65 8.55 -22.77 -15.06
N ASN A 66 7.64 -23.60 -15.59
CA ASN A 66 7.16 -23.39 -16.95
C ASN A 66 6.11 -22.27 -16.98
N GLU A 67 5.78 -21.79 -18.17
CA GLU A 67 4.82 -20.70 -18.36
C GLU A 67 3.44 -20.98 -17.71
N ASP A 68 2.92 -22.22 -17.83
CA ASP A 68 1.65 -22.61 -17.22
C ASP A 68 1.71 -22.50 -15.69
N GLU A 69 2.83 -22.93 -15.08
CA GLU A 69 3.08 -22.86 -13.63
C GLU A 69 3.21 -21.41 -13.13
N ILE A 70 3.89 -20.55 -13.90
CA ILE A 70 4.04 -19.12 -13.60
C ILE A 70 2.67 -18.44 -13.65
N PHE A 71 1.89 -18.69 -14.71
CA PHE A 71 0.54 -18.14 -14.85
C PHE A 71 -0.35 -18.55 -13.68
N ILE A 72 -0.40 -19.85 -13.35
CA ILE A 72 -1.20 -20.37 -12.24
C ILE A 72 -0.79 -19.72 -10.91
N PHE A 73 0.51 -19.58 -10.65
CA PHE A 73 1.00 -18.96 -9.42
C PHE A 73 0.59 -17.48 -9.33
N LEU A 74 0.82 -16.70 -10.40
CA LEU A 74 0.49 -15.27 -10.42
C LEU A 74 -1.02 -15.04 -10.25
N ALA A 75 -1.85 -15.79 -10.97
CA ALA A 75 -3.30 -15.71 -10.81
C ALA A 75 -3.73 -16.08 -9.36
N SER A 76 -3.10 -17.10 -8.77
CA SER A 76 -3.38 -17.49 -7.39
C SER A 76 -2.96 -16.41 -6.39
N ALA A 77 -1.80 -15.76 -6.58
CA ALA A 77 -1.35 -14.67 -5.72
C ALA A 77 -2.32 -13.47 -5.71
N TYR A 78 -2.91 -13.13 -6.86
CA TYR A 78 -3.95 -12.09 -6.94
C TYR A 78 -5.29 -12.50 -6.33
N LEU A 79 -5.64 -13.79 -6.38
CA LEU A 79 -6.98 -14.26 -6.03
C LEU A 79 -7.08 -14.91 -4.64
N HIS A 80 -5.97 -15.31 -4.00
CA HIS A 80 -5.97 -16.21 -2.83
C HIS A 80 -6.87 -15.72 -1.68
N ASP A 81 -6.96 -14.41 -1.47
CA ASP A 81 -7.69 -13.80 -0.36
C ASP A 81 -9.01 -13.11 -0.73
N ILE A 82 -9.50 -13.23 -1.97
CA ILE A 82 -10.80 -12.61 -2.33
C ILE A 82 -11.96 -13.14 -1.48
N GLY A 83 -11.84 -14.35 -0.94
CA GLY A 83 -12.80 -14.94 -0.01
C GLY A 83 -12.93 -14.16 1.30
N MET A 84 -11.91 -13.37 1.69
CA MET A 84 -12.00 -12.46 2.84
C MET A 84 -13.06 -11.37 2.62
N GLN A 85 -13.35 -10.98 1.38
CA GLN A 85 -14.38 -9.98 1.08
C GLN A 85 -15.80 -10.54 1.11
N TYR A 86 -15.98 -11.85 1.29
CA TYR A 86 -17.30 -12.45 1.21
C TYR A 86 -18.03 -12.41 2.56
N LEU A 87 -18.75 -11.30 2.78
CA LEU A 87 -19.46 -10.94 4.02
C LEU A 87 -20.60 -11.85 4.48
N ASN A 88 -20.90 -12.96 3.79
CA ASN A 88 -22.11 -13.72 4.12
C ASN A 88 -21.85 -14.74 5.24
N VAL A 89 -21.37 -14.29 6.40
CA VAL A 89 -21.54 -15.07 7.63
C VAL A 89 -22.98 -14.87 8.09
N ASP A 90 -23.89 -15.68 7.55
CA ASP A 90 -25.21 -15.92 8.12
C ASP A 90 -26.08 -14.66 8.36
N GLU A 91 -26.05 -13.68 7.42
CA GLU A 91 -26.86 -12.44 7.48
C GLU A 91 -26.52 -11.50 8.66
N ILE A 92 -25.37 -11.70 9.30
CA ILE A 92 -24.89 -10.85 10.39
C ILE A 92 -24.36 -9.54 9.79
N SER A 93 -24.85 -8.42 10.31
CA SER A 93 -24.35 -7.11 9.93
C SER A 93 -22.87 -6.98 10.31
N ILE A 94 -22.15 -6.13 9.59
CA ILE A 94 -20.74 -5.84 9.86
C ILE A 94 -20.55 -5.37 11.32
N GLU A 95 -21.50 -4.57 11.79
CA GLU A 95 -21.50 -3.93 13.10
C GLU A 95 -21.72 -4.93 14.24
N ASP A 96 -22.31 -6.09 13.94
CA ASP A 96 -22.64 -7.13 14.92
C ASP A 96 -21.58 -8.25 15.01
N LEU A 97 -20.48 -8.15 14.24
CA LEU A 97 -19.44 -9.19 14.25
C LEU A 97 -18.68 -9.22 15.59
N THR A 98 -18.69 -10.39 16.24
CA THR A 98 -17.95 -10.76 17.45
C THR A 98 -16.61 -11.40 17.11
N ASP A 99 -15.69 -11.48 18.08
CA ASP A 99 -14.40 -12.20 17.94
C ASP A 99 -14.52 -13.58 17.25
N ASN A 100 -15.60 -14.32 17.54
CA ASN A 100 -15.84 -15.64 16.97
C ASN A 100 -16.20 -15.58 15.48
N GLU A 101 -17.01 -14.62 15.02
CA GLU A 101 -17.29 -14.46 13.59
C GLU A 101 -16.05 -14.03 12.83
N TYR A 102 -15.25 -13.11 13.38
CA TYR A 102 -13.97 -12.72 12.80
C TYR A 102 -13.03 -13.92 12.59
N GLU A 103 -12.90 -14.77 13.63
CA GLU A 103 -12.11 -15.99 13.54
C GLU A 103 -12.69 -16.97 12.50
N LYS A 104 -14.03 -17.08 12.42
CA LYS A 104 -14.71 -17.93 11.43
C LYS A 104 -14.45 -17.45 9.99
N ILE A 105 -14.48 -16.15 9.73
CA ILE A 105 -14.12 -15.55 8.43
C ILE A 105 -12.68 -15.92 8.08
N ARG A 106 -11.73 -15.64 8.97
CA ARG A 106 -10.31 -15.97 8.78
C ARG A 106 -10.07 -17.47 8.58
N LYS A 107 -10.86 -18.37 9.19
CA LYS A 107 -10.70 -19.81 8.97
C LYS A 107 -11.30 -20.31 7.66
N LYS A 108 -12.35 -19.65 7.16
CA LYS A 108 -13.11 -20.12 5.99
C LYS A 108 -12.78 -19.40 4.68
N HIS A 109 -12.05 -18.28 4.72
CA HIS A 109 -11.79 -17.47 3.53
C HIS A 109 -11.18 -18.27 2.36
N ALA A 110 -10.20 -19.14 2.61
CA ALA A 110 -9.57 -19.93 1.55
C ALA A 110 -10.57 -20.86 0.82
N LEU A 111 -11.47 -21.51 1.56
CA LEU A 111 -12.54 -22.33 0.97
C LEU A 111 -13.55 -21.47 0.19
N LYS A 112 -13.81 -20.26 0.67
CA LYS A 112 -14.69 -19.32 -0.01
C LYS A 112 -14.06 -18.77 -1.29
N THR A 113 -12.77 -18.48 -1.28
CA THR A 113 -11.98 -18.14 -2.46
C THR A 113 -12.11 -19.25 -3.52
N GLU A 114 -11.96 -20.51 -3.14
CA GLU A 114 -12.15 -21.66 -4.05
C GLU A 114 -13.52 -21.63 -4.73
N GLU A 115 -14.58 -21.44 -3.95
CA GLU A 115 -15.96 -21.38 -4.46
C GLU A 115 -16.14 -20.24 -5.48
N LEU A 116 -15.60 -19.05 -5.18
CA LEU A 116 -15.69 -17.88 -6.04
C LEU A 116 -14.93 -18.08 -7.36
N ILE A 117 -13.73 -18.68 -7.31
CA ILE A 117 -12.92 -19.01 -8.49
C ILE A 117 -13.62 -20.06 -9.36
N LEU A 118 -14.17 -21.12 -8.77
CA LEU A 118 -14.92 -22.14 -9.51
C LEU A 118 -16.17 -21.56 -10.20
N LYS A 119 -16.81 -20.57 -9.57
CA LYS A 119 -17.93 -19.80 -10.15
C LYS A 119 -17.48 -18.70 -11.11
N ARG A 120 -16.18 -18.37 -11.15
CA ARG A 120 -15.55 -17.29 -11.92
C ARG A 120 -16.12 -15.90 -11.64
N LYS A 121 -16.80 -15.74 -10.51
CA LYS A 121 -17.65 -14.59 -10.20
C LYS A 121 -17.53 -14.18 -8.75
N PHE A 122 -17.52 -12.87 -8.52
CA PHE A 122 -17.59 -12.23 -7.22
C PHE A 122 -18.92 -11.48 -7.10
N PRO A 123 -19.81 -11.80 -6.14
CA PRO A 123 -21.09 -11.10 -6.03
C PRO A 123 -20.92 -9.64 -5.65
N VAL A 124 -21.82 -8.79 -6.14
CA VAL A 124 -21.87 -7.39 -5.72
C VAL A 124 -22.55 -7.31 -4.35
N PRO A 125 -21.94 -6.64 -3.34
CA PRO A 125 -22.49 -6.60 -1.98
C PRO A 125 -23.93 -6.08 -1.91
N ASP A 126 -24.22 -5.01 -2.64
CA ASP A 126 -25.54 -4.33 -2.59
C ASP A 126 -26.57 -4.93 -3.57
N ASP A 127 -26.15 -5.84 -4.45
CA ASP A 127 -27.03 -6.47 -5.44
C ASP A 127 -26.61 -7.93 -5.68
N LYS A 128 -27.28 -8.83 -4.96
CA LYS A 128 -27.06 -10.29 -5.06
C LYS A 128 -27.38 -10.85 -6.45
N SER A 129 -28.12 -10.13 -7.29
CA SER A 129 -28.39 -10.53 -8.68
C SER A 129 -27.22 -10.20 -9.63
N MET A 130 -26.32 -9.31 -9.20
CA MET A 130 -25.12 -8.91 -9.94
C MET A 130 -23.85 -9.60 -9.43
N SER A 131 -22.90 -9.77 -10.35
CA SER A 131 -21.57 -10.26 -10.02
C SER A 131 -20.51 -9.65 -10.94
N TYR A 132 -19.34 -9.40 -10.37
CA TYR A 132 -18.14 -9.08 -11.12
C TYR A 132 -17.51 -10.37 -11.64
N SER A 133 -17.06 -10.35 -12.90
CA SER A 133 -16.15 -11.38 -13.40
C SER A 133 -14.80 -11.26 -12.69
N LEU A 134 -14.17 -12.42 -12.43
CA LEU A 134 -12.81 -12.52 -11.88
C LEU A 134 -11.72 -12.45 -12.96
N GLY A 135 -12.07 -12.24 -14.24
CA GLY A 135 -11.10 -12.29 -15.34
C GLY A 135 -10.67 -13.71 -15.67
N LEU A 136 -11.53 -14.70 -15.43
CA LEU A 136 -11.25 -16.13 -15.60
C LEU A 136 -12.14 -16.78 -16.68
N ASP A 137 -12.87 -15.98 -17.45
CA ASP A 137 -13.95 -16.45 -18.34
C ASP A 137 -13.42 -17.24 -19.53
N SER A 138 -12.27 -16.82 -20.09
CA SER A 138 -11.58 -17.46 -21.22
C SER A 138 -10.80 -18.71 -20.83
N LEU A 139 -10.50 -18.90 -19.54
CA LEU A 139 -9.61 -19.98 -19.08
C LEU A 139 -10.30 -21.35 -19.15
N ASN A 140 -9.53 -22.35 -19.59
CA ASN A 140 -9.99 -23.72 -19.59
C ASN A 140 -10.10 -24.27 -18.15
N ARG A 141 -10.84 -25.38 -17.99
CA ARG A 141 -11.13 -25.98 -16.68
C ARG A 141 -9.87 -26.38 -15.90
N GLY A 142 -8.78 -26.75 -16.57
CA GLY A 142 -7.53 -27.13 -15.93
C GLY A 142 -6.92 -25.97 -15.13
N TYR A 143 -6.82 -24.78 -15.73
CA TYR A 143 -6.32 -23.59 -15.03
C TYR A 143 -7.22 -23.22 -13.85
N ILE A 144 -8.55 -23.18 -14.05
CA ILE A 144 -9.50 -22.85 -12.97
C ILE A 144 -9.31 -23.79 -11.79
N GLN A 145 -9.23 -25.10 -12.06
CA GLN A 145 -9.05 -26.10 -11.01
C GLN A 145 -7.70 -25.96 -10.31
N ALA A 146 -6.62 -25.66 -11.05
CA ALA A 146 -5.31 -25.46 -10.46
C ALA A 146 -5.29 -24.22 -9.55
N ILE A 147 -5.75 -23.07 -10.05
CA ILE A 147 -5.81 -21.80 -9.30
C ILE A 147 -6.70 -21.96 -8.06
N SER A 148 -7.91 -22.53 -8.21
CA SER A 148 -8.82 -22.72 -7.08
C SER A 148 -8.23 -23.64 -6.01
N THR A 149 -7.55 -24.71 -6.43
CA THR A 149 -6.90 -25.66 -5.50
C THR A 149 -5.74 -25.01 -4.74
N LEU A 150 -4.90 -24.22 -5.41
CA LEU A 150 -3.82 -23.50 -4.72
C LEU A 150 -4.38 -22.50 -3.72
N CYS A 151 -5.37 -21.71 -4.14
CA CYS A 151 -6.02 -20.73 -3.27
C CYS A 151 -6.75 -21.39 -2.09
N SER A 152 -7.30 -22.59 -2.22
CA SER A 152 -7.98 -23.25 -1.09
C SER A 152 -7.01 -23.80 -0.04
N GLY A 153 -5.79 -24.15 -0.46
CA GLY A 153 -4.75 -24.73 0.38
C GLY A 153 -3.75 -23.72 0.97
N HIS A 154 -3.80 -22.45 0.59
CA HIS A 154 -2.81 -21.46 1.05
C HIS A 154 -2.92 -21.16 2.56
N SER A 155 -4.00 -21.57 3.23
CA SER A 155 -4.16 -21.39 4.67
C SER A 155 -3.54 -22.56 5.46
N SER A 156 -2.93 -22.26 6.62
CA SER A 156 -2.33 -23.28 7.50
C SER A 156 -3.30 -24.40 7.90
N THR A 157 -4.61 -24.13 7.94
CA THR A 157 -5.64 -25.12 8.32
C THR A 157 -5.92 -26.11 7.19
N ASN A 158 -5.87 -25.66 5.93
CA ASN A 158 -6.25 -26.48 4.78
C ASN A 158 -5.04 -27.08 4.06
N TYR A 159 -3.85 -26.52 4.27
CA TYR A 159 -2.63 -26.88 3.55
C TYR A 159 -2.40 -28.40 3.47
N LYS A 160 -2.45 -29.10 4.60
CA LYS A 160 -2.15 -30.54 4.65
C LYS A 160 -3.10 -31.37 3.79
N ASP A 161 -4.39 -31.07 3.85
CA ASP A 161 -5.41 -31.83 3.13
C ASP A 161 -5.31 -31.57 1.62
N VAL A 162 -5.13 -30.30 1.23
CA VAL A 162 -4.95 -29.92 -0.17
C VAL A 162 -3.64 -30.45 -0.74
N TYR A 163 -2.53 -30.39 0.02
CA TYR A 163 -1.24 -30.98 -0.34
C TYR A 163 -1.36 -32.47 -0.63
N ASN A 164 -2.01 -33.23 0.27
CA ASN A 164 -2.24 -34.66 0.08
C ASN A 164 -3.11 -34.94 -1.14
N LYS A 165 -4.16 -34.12 -1.36
CA LYS A 165 -5.02 -34.21 -2.55
C LYS A 165 -4.23 -34.01 -3.84
N ILE A 166 -3.32 -33.03 -3.89
CA ILE A 166 -2.45 -32.78 -5.05
C ILE A 166 -1.47 -33.95 -5.27
N LYS A 167 -0.89 -34.53 -4.21
CA LYS A 167 0.01 -35.68 -4.32
C LYS A 167 -0.71 -36.91 -4.88
N GLN A 168 -1.95 -37.15 -4.43
CA GLN A 168 -2.77 -38.27 -4.90
C GLN A 168 -3.32 -38.05 -6.32
N ASN A 169 -3.75 -36.82 -6.60
CA ASN A 169 -4.34 -36.42 -7.88
C ASN A 169 -3.61 -35.18 -8.41
N PRO A 170 -2.52 -35.37 -9.17
CA PRO A 170 -1.75 -34.25 -9.70
C PRO A 170 -2.59 -33.31 -10.56
N LEU A 171 -2.30 -32.02 -10.44
CA LEU A 171 -2.92 -31.00 -11.27
C LEU A 171 -2.43 -31.14 -12.73
N ILE A 172 -3.38 -31.14 -13.67
CA ILE A 172 -3.10 -31.24 -15.10
C ILE A 172 -3.69 -30.03 -15.82
N VAL A 173 -2.86 -29.35 -16.60
CA VAL A 173 -3.25 -28.22 -17.44
C VAL A 173 -2.64 -28.41 -18.82
N ASN A 174 -3.44 -28.30 -19.88
CA ASN A 174 -3.00 -28.53 -21.26
C ASN A 174 -2.26 -29.86 -21.45
N ASN A 175 -2.75 -30.93 -20.81
CA ASN A 175 -2.15 -32.27 -20.77
C ASN A 175 -0.74 -32.34 -20.15
N LYS A 176 -0.29 -31.30 -19.46
CA LYS A 176 0.96 -31.26 -18.71
C LYS A 176 0.69 -31.35 -17.22
N LYS A 177 1.53 -32.12 -16.52
CA LYS A 177 1.52 -32.18 -15.07
C LYS A 177 2.15 -30.91 -14.50
N ILE A 178 1.44 -30.25 -13.60
CA ILE A 178 1.89 -29.04 -12.91
C ILE A 178 2.58 -29.42 -11.59
N LYS A 179 3.64 -28.71 -11.21
CA LYS A 179 4.28 -28.80 -9.88
C LYS A 179 3.41 -28.21 -8.76
N GLY A 180 2.15 -28.66 -8.66
CA GLY A 180 1.14 -28.04 -7.78
C GLY A 180 1.50 -28.03 -6.30
N ASP A 181 2.18 -29.06 -5.80
CA ASP A 181 2.67 -29.13 -4.42
C ASP A 181 3.73 -28.05 -4.12
N LEU A 182 4.62 -27.79 -5.08
CA LEU A 182 5.61 -26.72 -5.00
C LEU A 182 4.95 -25.34 -5.05
N LEU A 183 4.02 -25.12 -5.98
CA LEU A 183 3.31 -23.85 -6.10
C LEU A 183 2.48 -23.55 -4.85
N LEU A 184 1.86 -24.58 -4.26
CA LEU A 184 1.12 -24.46 -3.00
C LEU A 184 2.03 -24.05 -1.84
N GLY A 185 3.14 -24.76 -1.67
CA GLY A 185 4.13 -24.43 -0.64
C GLY A 185 4.75 -23.04 -0.83
N LEU A 186 4.97 -22.64 -2.09
CA LEU A 186 5.48 -21.32 -2.44
C LEU A 186 4.48 -20.21 -2.08
N LEU A 187 3.20 -20.38 -2.44
CA LEU A 187 2.16 -19.38 -2.11
C LEU A 187 2.01 -19.21 -0.61
N LEU A 188 1.94 -20.32 0.13
CA LEU A 188 1.85 -20.34 1.59
C LEU A 188 3.00 -19.58 2.25
N ILE A 189 4.26 -19.87 1.88
CA ILE A 189 5.41 -19.19 2.51
C ILE A 189 5.51 -17.73 2.07
N CYS A 190 5.17 -17.41 0.81
CA CYS A 190 5.25 -16.03 0.33
C CYS A 190 4.23 -15.11 1.02
N ASP A 191 3.02 -15.61 1.30
CA ASP A 191 2.01 -14.92 2.09
C ASP A 191 2.47 -14.72 3.54
N GLU A 192 3.03 -15.75 4.17
CA GLU A 192 3.52 -15.66 5.56
C GLU A 192 4.69 -14.68 5.72
N LEU A 193 5.49 -14.49 4.67
CA LEU A 193 6.58 -13.53 4.65
C LEU A 193 6.11 -12.10 4.37
N ASP A 194 4.85 -11.87 3.99
CA ASP A 194 4.27 -10.54 3.88
C ASP A 194 3.53 -10.10 5.17
N ILE A 195 4.23 -10.18 6.29
CA ILE A 195 3.85 -9.52 7.53
C ILE A 195 4.68 -8.24 7.63
N SER A 196 4.04 -7.10 7.39
CA SER A 196 4.68 -5.79 7.46
C SER A 196 3.72 -4.70 7.93
N MET A 197 4.27 -3.67 8.57
CA MET A 197 3.59 -2.45 8.97
C MET A 197 2.92 -1.71 7.80
N ILE A 198 3.42 -1.89 6.57
CA ILE A 198 2.84 -1.28 5.37
C ILE A 198 1.41 -1.81 5.11
N ARG A 199 1.07 -3.01 5.63
CA ARG A 199 -0.28 -3.58 5.54
C ARG A 199 -1.27 -2.99 6.54
N THR A 200 -0.83 -2.04 7.38
CA THR A 200 -1.66 -1.42 8.41
C THR A 200 -1.97 0.04 8.05
N ASP A 201 -3.22 0.45 8.28
CA ASP A 201 -3.63 1.85 8.21
C ASP A 201 -4.34 2.20 9.51
N GLU A 202 -3.59 2.68 10.51
CA GLU A 202 -4.08 3.02 11.86
C GLU A 202 -5.31 3.94 11.80
N ARG A 203 -5.36 4.85 10.83
CA ARG A 203 -6.45 5.82 10.68
C ARG A 203 -7.72 5.11 10.24
N LYS A 204 -7.66 4.28 9.20
CA LYS A 204 -8.81 3.46 8.81
C LYS A 204 -9.20 2.51 9.92
N PHE A 205 -8.22 1.86 10.53
CA PHE A 205 -8.46 0.84 11.56
C PHE A 205 -9.17 1.41 12.79
N SER A 206 -8.76 2.59 13.27
CA SER A 206 -9.37 3.26 14.43
C SER A 206 -10.78 3.81 14.18
N THR A 207 -11.19 4.01 12.92
CA THR A 207 -12.56 4.48 12.61
C THR A 207 -13.63 3.42 12.80
N PHE A 208 -13.27 2.14 12.75
CA PHE A 208 -14.17 1.03 13.02
C PHE A 208 -13.81 0.51 14.40
N ASN A 209 -14.73 0.43 15.37
CA ASN A 209 -14.45 -0.09 16.71
C ASN A 209 -14.25 -1.62 16.65
N PRO A 210 -13.06 -2.12 16.28
CA PRO A 210 -12.87 -3.50 15.92
C PRO A 210 -12.68 -4.34 17.19
N SER A 211 -12.85 -5.64 17.04
CA SER A 211 -12.65 -6.53 18.17
C SER A 211 -11.18 -6.54 18.64
N SER A 212 -10.94 -6.85 19.92
CA SER A 212 -9.57 -6.96 20.46
C SER A 212 -8.71 -8.00 19.71
N TYR A 213 -9.35 -9.04 19.16
CA TYR A 213 -8.67 -10.01 18.30
C TYR A 213 -8.18 -9.39 16.99
N SER A 214 -8.99 -8.53 16.36
CA SER A 214 -8.59 -7.79 15.16
C SER A 214 -7.48 -6.79 15.46
N TYR A 215 -7.56 -6.06 16.56
CA TYR A 215 -6.46 -5.20 17.00
C TYR A 215 -5.16 -5.97 17.19
N MET A 216 -5.20 -7.16 17.79
CA MET A 216 -3.99 -7.99 17.93
C MET A 216 -3.38 -8.31 16.56
N HIS A 217 -4.19 -8.63 15.56
CA HIS A 217 -3.70 -8.86 14.19
C HIS A 217 -3.12 -7.59 13.57
N HIS A 218 -3.76 -6.44 13.78
CA HIS A 218 -3.23 -5.15 13.33
C HIS A 218 -1.86 -4.85 13.96
N PHE A 219 -1.75 -4.93 15.28
CA PHE A 219 -0.47 -4.74 15.99
C PHE A 219 0.60 -5.75 15.58
N LYS A 220 0.23 -7.00 15.28
CA LYS A 220 1.16 -8.01 14.75
C LYS A 220 1.82 -7.53 13.46
N HIS A 221 1.08 -6.89 12.56
CA HIS A 221 1.64 -6.32 11.33
C HIS A 221 2.36 -4.99 11.61
N LEU A 222 1.75 -4.09 12.39
CA LEU A 222 2.31 -2.77 12.72
C LEU A 222 3.71 -2.85 13.34
N TYR A 223 3.96 -3.88 14.16
CA TYR A 223 5.23 -4.06 14.86
C TYR A 223 6.29 -4.85 14.09
N VAL A 224 5.99 -5.25 12.86
CA VAL A 224 6.97 -5.85 11.95
C VAL A 224 7.28 -4.83 10.88
N LYS A 225 8.46 -4.22 10.95
CA LYS A 225 8.90 -3.24 9.95
C LYS A 225 9.09 -3.92 8.60
N TYR A 226 9.81 -5.05 8.61
CA TYR A 226 10.23 -5.74 7.40
C TYR A 226 10.50 -7.22 7.66
N ILE A 227 10.19 -8.05 6.66
CA ILE A 227 10.66 -9.43 6.55
C ILE A 227 11.35 -9.57 5.19
N GLY A 228 12.59 -10.05 5.21
CA GLY A 228 13.42 -10.21 4.03
C GLY A 228 13.89 -11.63 3.80
N ILE A 229 14.15 -11.96 2.54
CA ILE A 229 14.77 -13.22 2.13
C ILE A 229 16.09 -12.89 1.43
N ASN A 230 17.20 -13.45 1.92
CA ASN A 230 18.50 -13.31 1.28
C ASN A 230 19.15 -14.67 1.10
N GLY A 231 18.96 -15.26 -0.09
CA GLY A 231 19.31 -16.66 -0.33
C GLY A 231 18.51 -17.58 0.58
N PRO A 232 19.15 -18.50 1.34
CA PRO A 232 18.43 -19.39 2.26
C PRO A 232 17.99 -18.70 3.56
N LYS A 233 18.45 -17.48 3.85
CA LYS A 233 18.24 -16.82 5.15
C LYS A 233 17.01 -15.93 5.14
N ILE A 234 16.29 -15.96 6.26
CA ILE A 234 15.16 -15.05 6.53
C ILE A 234 15.59 -14.07 7.63
N GLU A 235 15.33 -12.79 7.39
CA GLU A 235 15.55 -11.70 8.34
C GLU A 235 14.21 -11.06 8.71
N ILE A 236 14.02 -10.74 9.99
CA ILE A 236 12.87 -9.98 10.48
C ILE A 236 13.36 -8.78 11.30
N VAL A 237 12.88 -7.60 10.92
CA VAL A 237 13.11 -6.35 11.66
C VAL A 237 11.81 -5.98 12.38
N TYR A 238 11.84 -5.98 13.70
CA TYR A 238 10.74 -5.52 14.53
C TYR A 238 10.91 -4.05 14.90
N GLU A 239 9.80 -3.33 14.99
CA GLU A 239 9.77 -1.93 15.42
C GLU A 239 8.54 -1.70 16.31
N PHE A 240 8.74 -1.35 17.58
CA PHE A 240 7.65 -1.12 18.54
C PHE A 240 8.10 -0.20 19.68
N PRO A 241 7.18 0.37 20.50
CA PRO A 241 7.57 1.19 21.65
C PRO A 241 8.35 0.37 22.69
N GLU A 242 9.34 0.96 23.36
CA GLU A 242 10.20 0.30 24.35
C GLU A 242 9.39 -0.36 25.47
N LYS A 243 8.30 0.29 25.91
CA LYS A 243 7.33 -0.28 26.87
C LYS A 243 6.70 -1.62 26.43
N PHE A 244 6.74 -1.98 25.15
CA PHE A 244 6.27 -3.27 24.64
C PHE A 244 7.32 -4.39 24.81
N SER A 245 8.56 -4.08 25.20
CA SER A 245 9.65 -5.06 25.34
C SER A 245 9.30 -6.25 26.23
N SER A 246 8.54 -6.04 27.31
CA SER A 246 8.08 -7.12 28.20
C SER A 246 7.08 -8.09 27.55
N PHE A 247 6.47 -7.70 26.43
CA PHE A 247 5.51 -8.49 25.66
C PHE A 247 6.09 -8.99 24.32
N ALA A 248 7.26 -8.50 23.91
CA ALA A 248 7.86 -8.79 22.61
C ALA A 248 8.04 -10.29 22.35
N VAL A 249 8.28 -11.09 23.40
CA VAL A 249 8.37 -12.56 23.29
C VAL A 249 7.12 -13.19 22.65
N TYR A 250 5.93 -12.66 22.95
CA TYR A 250 4.68 -13.17 22.37
C TYR A 250 4.60 -12.86 20.88
N LEU A 251 4.96 -11.63 20.49
CA LEU A 251 5.02 -11.24 19.08
C LEU A 251 6.04 -12.10 18.32
N TYR A 252 7.24 -12.27 18.87
CA TYR A 252 8.29 -13.10 18.27
C TYR A 252 7.82 -14.53 18.08
N THR A 253 7.19 -15.15 19.08
CA THR A 253 6.67 -16.51 18.94
C THR A 253 5.59 -16.58 17.85
N ILE A 254 4.60 -15.69 17.86
CA ILE A 254 3.52 -15.70 16.87
C ILE A 254 4.04 -15.55 15.44
N VAL A 255 5.01 -14.66 15.21
CA VAL A 255 5.54 -14.38 13.86
C VAL A 255 6.61 -15.40 13.47
N GLN A 256 7.66 -15.56 14.29
CA GLN A 256 8.82 -16.40 13.94
C GLN A 256 8.47 -17.87 13.92
N ASP A 257 7.72 -18.37 14.91
CA ASP A 257 7.45 -19.80 14.98
C ASP A 257 6.41 -20.20 13.94
N LYS A 258 5.48 -19.31 13.58
CA LYS A 258 4.61 -19.50 12.41
C LYS A 258 5.41 -19.61 11.11
N ILE A 259 6.30 -18.65 10.84
CA ILE A 259 7.19 -18.71 9.66
C ILE A 259 8.01 -20.00 9.66
N LYS A 260 8.59 -20.42 10.78
CA LYS A 260 9.36 -21.69 10.87
C LYS A 260 8.50 -22.92 10.57
N ILE A 261 7.25 -22.95 11.04
CA ILE A 261 6.32 -24.05 10.76
C ILE A 261 6.03 -24.13 9.25
N GLU A 262 5.72 -23.00 8.62
CA GLU A 262 5.43 -22.94 7.19
C GLU A 262 6.68 -23.22 6.35
N LEU A 263 7.84 -22.71 6.77
CA LEU A 263 9.12 -22.98 6.14
C LEU A 263 9.48 -24.47 6.21
N LYS A 264 9.22 -25.14 7.33
CA LYS A 264 9.42 -26.59 7.46
C LYS A 264 8.55 -27.36 6.47
N ARG A 265 7.29 -26.94 6.27
CA ARG A 265 6.40 -27.54 5.27
C ARG A 265 6.93 -27.32 3.87
N PHE A 266 7.35 -26.10 3.53
CA PHE A 266 7.92 -25.79 2.22
C PHE A 266 9.23 -26.53 1.96
N ASN A 267 10.14 -26.56 2.95
CA ASN A 267 11.40 -27.30 2.88
C ASN A 267 11.21 -28.80 2.63
N SER A 268 10.14 -29.41 3.14
CA SER A 268 9.80 -30.79 2.82
C SER A 268 9.47 -30.97 1.33
N VAL A 269 8.79 -29.99 0.72
CA VAL A 269 8.48 -30.01 -0.72
C VAL A 269 9.73 -29.80 -1.56
N LEU A 270 10.64 -28.94 -1.10
CA LEU A 270 11.94 -28.73 -1.75
C LEU A 270 12.80 -30.00 -1.69
N GLU A 271 12.84 -30.67 -0.54
CA GLU A 271 13.57 -31.92 -0.33
C GLU A 271 13.07 -33.06 -1.22
N ASP A 272 11.75 -33.25 -1.32
CA ASP A 272 11.11 -34.20 -2.25
C ASP A 272 11.54 -33.99 -3.72
N ARG A 273 12.03 -32.79 -4.05
CA ARG A 273 12.40 -32.36 -5.40
C ARG A 273 13.91 -32.18 -5.57
N ASN A 274 14.72 -32.55 -4.58
CA ASN A 274 16.16 -32.31 -4.54
C ASN A 274 16.53 -30.82 -4.75
N LEU A 275 15.71 -29.90 -4.24
CA LEU A 275 15.95 -28.46 -4.27
C LEU A 275 16.62 -27.98 -2.96
N PRO A 276 17.45 -26.92 -3.00
CA PRO A 276 18.11 -26.42 -1.80
C PRO A 276 17.08 -25.89 -0.81
N LYS A 277 17.26 -26.25 0.46
CA LYS A 277 16.40 -25.81 1.57
C LYS A 277 16.78 -24.40 2.02
N PHE A 278 15.83 -23.76 2.70
CA PHE A 278 16.02 -22.51 3.42
C PHE A 278 16.38 -22.80 4.88
N ASP A 279 17.13 -21.90 5.50
CA ASP A 279 17.57 -22.01 6.88
C ASP A 279 16.38 -21.87 7.83
N ASN A 280 16.26 -22.76 8.82
CA ASN A 280 15.23 -22.64 9.86
C ASN A 280 15.58 -21.57 10.91
N GLU A 281 16.79 -21.01 10.85
CA GLU A 281 17.22 -19.94 11.73
C GLU A 281 16.80 -18.59 11.13
N ILE A 282 15.97 -17.87 11.88
CA ILE A 282 15.51 -16.53 11.50
C ILE A 282 16.39 -15.51 12.20
N GLN A 283 17.06 -14.68 11.40
CA GLN A 283 17.78 -13.52 11.92
C GLN A 283 16.78 -12.47 12.36
N ARG A 284 16.96 -11.90 13.56
CA ARG A 284 16.07 -10.87 14.07
C ARG A 284 16.83 -9.66 14.55
N SER A 285 16.26 -8.49 14.33
CA SER A 285 16.66 -7.24 14.96
C SER A 285 15.42 -6.51 15.49
N THR A 286 15.64 -5.65 16.48
CA THR A 286 14.58 -4.88 17.15
C THR A 286 14.99 -3.43 17.20
N GLN A 287 14.05 -2.55 16.84
CA GLN A 287 14.17 -1.11 16.91
C GLN A 287 13.06 -0.57 17.82
N PHE A 288 13.34 0.50 18.56
CA PHE A 288 12.35 1.15 19.41
C PHE A 288 11.84 2.43 18.76
N ASN A 289 10.51 2.60 18.77
CA ASN A 289 9.85 3.78 18.23
C ASN A 289 8.65 4.16 19.12
N GLU A 290 8.85 5.18 19.96
CA GLU A 290 7.84 5.66 20.90
C GLU A 290 6.63 6.34 20.24
N LEU A 291 6.71 6.66 18.95
CA LEU A 291 5.59 7.22 18.20
C LEU A 291 4.56 6.15 17.80
N LEU A 292 4.92 4.87 17.86
CA LEU A 292 3.98 3.80 17.58
C LEU A 292 2.98 3.65 18.73
N PRO A 293 1.70 3.35 18.42
CA PRO A 293 0.68 3.13 19.44
C PRO A 293 1.03 1.92 20.31
N PHE A 294 0.49 1.89 21.52
CA PHE A 294 0.64 0.77 22.45
C PHE A 294 -0.68 0.03 22.61
N PRO A 295 -0.71 -1.31 22.61
CA PRO A 295 -1.96 -2.05 22.66
C PRO A 295 -2.57 -1.97 24.06
N ASP A 296 -3.90 -1.94 24.15
CA ASP A 296 -4.57 -2.01 25.43
C ASP A 296 -4.42 -3.40 26.10
N LYS A 297 -4.89 -3.49 27.34
CA LYS A 297 -4.81 -4.72 28.15
C LYS A 297 -5.50 -5.92 27.52
N GLU A 298 -6.64 -5.74 26.84
CA GLU A 298 -7.36 -6.85 26.22
C GLU A 298 -6.63 -7.36 24.98
N VAL A 299 -6.05 -6.47 24.18
CA VAL A 299 -5.20 -6.84 23.04
C VAL A 299 -3.96 -7.60 23.50
N LEU A 300 -3.30 -7.16 24.59
CA LEU A 300 -2.17 -7.88 25.16
C LEU A 300 -2.55 -9.29 25.66
N LYS A 301 -3.76 -9.48 26.21
CA LYS A 301 -4.25 -10.83 26.54
C LYS A 301 -4.42 -11.70 25.30
N LYS A 302 -4.85 -11.13 24.16
CA LYS A 302 -4.96 -11.86 22.89
C LYS A 302 -3.60 -12.30 22.37
N PHE A 303 -2.57 -11.45 22.45
CA PHE A 303 -1.19 -11.84 22.12
C PHE A 303 -0.75 -13.06 22.93
N LYS A 304 -0.95 -13.04 24.25
CA LYS A 304 -0.61 -14.17 25.12
C LYS A 304 -1.37 -15.44 24.73
N LYS A 305 -2.68 -15.36 24.54
CA LYS A 305 -3.53 -16.50 24.14
C LYS A 305 -3.15 -17.07 22.77
N GLU A 306 -2.77 -16.21 21.82
CA GLU A 306 -2.33 -16.66 20.49
C GLU A 306 -0.97 -17.36 20.55
N CYS A 307 -0.04 -16.84 21.36
CA CYS A 307 1.26 -17.46 21.63
C CYS A 307 1.11 -18.89 22.15
N GLU A 308 0.15 -19.15 23.04
CA GLU A 308 -0.13 -20.48 23.61
C GLU A 308 -0.45 -21.55 22.54
N LYS A 309 -0.85 -21.17 21.32
CA LYS A 309 -1.09 -22.12 20.21
C LYS A 309 0.20 -22.68 19.60
N PHE A 310 1.32 -21.97 19.74
CA PHE A 310 2.64 -22.39 19.25
C PHE A 310 3.43 -23.16 20.32
N GLU A 311 2.98 -23.07 21.57
CA GLU A 311 3.64 -23.71 22.70
C GLU A 311 3.42 -25.23 22.71
N GLY A 312 4.47 -25.99 22.37
CA GLY A 312 4.74 -27.22 23.11
C GLY A 312 5.06 -26.89 24.58
N PRO A 313 5.06 -27.87 25.51
CA PRO A 313 5.13 -27.66 26.98
C PRO A 313 6.36 -26.90 27.54
N THR A 314 7.27 -26.39 26.70
CA THR A 314 8.60 -25.89 27.06
C THR A 314 8.67 -24.39 27.39
N LEU A 315 7.69 -23.56 26.98
CA LEU A 315 7.71 -22.09 27.24
C LEU A 315 7.15 -21.69 28.61
N LYS A 316 6.32 -22.53 29.24
CA LYS A 316 5.84 -22.34 30.62
C LYS A 316 6.97 -22.11 31.64
N ASN A 317 8.17 -22.64 31.35
CA ASN A 317 9.35 -22.49 32.22
C ASN A 317 10.25 -21.28 31.88
N LYS A 318 10.14 -20.69 30.68
CA LYS A 318 10.99 -19.55 30.27
C LYS A 318 10.39 -18.19 30.63
N VAL A 319 9.06 -18.06 30.65
CA VAL A 319 8.38 -16.79 30.99
C VAL A 319 8.45 -16.47 32.49
N GLN A 320 8.75 -17.46 33.34
CA GLN A 320 8.93 -17.24 34.79
C GLN A 320 10.29 -16.63 35.17
N ASN A 321 11.18 -16.37 34.21
CA ASN A 321 12.50 -15.80 34.51
C ASN A 321 12.86 -14.68 33.51
N PRO A 322 12.47 -13.42 33.77
CA PRO A 322 12.81 -12.28 32.93
C PRO A 322 14.25 -11.82 33.23
N ALA A 323 15.22 -12.72 33.08
CA ALA A 323 16.64 -12.40 33.11
C ALA A 323 17.14 -12.17 31.68
N TYR A 324 16.59 -11.14 31.04
CA TYR A 324 17.21 -10.49 29.89
C TYR A 324 17.04 -8.99 30.12
N SER A 325 17.93 -8.46 30.97
CA SER A 325 18.10 -7.03 31.18
C SER A 325 19.03 -6.49 30.09
N PRO A 326 18.59 -5.56 29.23
CA PRO A 326 19.51 -4.76 28.45
C PRO A 326 20.18 -3.74 29.39
N SER A 327 21.41 -4.04 29.79
CA SER A 327 22.43 -3.13 30.39
C SER A 327 22.15 -2.47 31.75
N ASP A 328 23.18 -2.51 32.59
CA ASP A 328 23.28 -1.94 33.93
C ASP A 328 23.33 -0.40 33.92
N ASP A 329 22.25 0.27 34.33
CA ASP A 329 22.25 1.63 34.88
C ASP A 329 21.08 1.80 35.88
N PRO A 330 21.32 1.90 37.20
CA PRO A 330 20.27 2.00 38.22
C PRO A 330 19.92 3.45 38.55
N SER A 331 19.76 4.31 37.53
CA SER A 331 19.16 5.63 37.69
C SER A 331 17.82 5.66 36.95
N TYR A 332 16.85 6.43 37.44
CA TYR A 332 15.47 6.59 36.95
C TYR A 332 14.39 5.68 37.56
N LEU A 333 14.13 5.90 38.85
CA LEU A 333 12.76 5.85 39.38
C LEU A 333 12.28 7.27 39.63
N TYR A 334 11.60 7.89 38.66
CA TYR A 334 10.73 9.03 38.92
C TYR A 334 9.27 8.55 38.88
N ARG A 335 8.64 8.50 40.05
CA ARG A 335 7.17 8.50 40.15
C ARG A 335 6.69 9.89 39.77
N LEU A 336 5.93 9.99 38.68
CA LEU A 336 5.08 11.14 38.40
C LEU A 336 3.66 10.76 38.82
N ASP A 337 3.28 11.17 40.03
CA ASP A 337 1.87 11.30 40.40
C ASP A 337 1.35 12.57 39.72
N LEU A 338 0.48 12.43 38.71
CA LEU A 338 -0.23 13.56 38.10
C LEU A 338 -1.63 13.63 38.70
N ASN A 339 -1.95 14.80 39.24
CA ASN A 339 -3.21 15.13 39.91
C ASN A 339 -4.20 15.74 38.89
N GLU A 340 -5.46 15.30 38.92
CA GLU A 340 -6.52 15.56 37.91
C GLU A 340 -7.12 16.99 37.91
N ASN A 341 -6.47 18.01 38.48
CA ASN A 341 -7.15 19.30 38.77
C ASN A 341 -6.78 20.52 37.90
N ASP A 342 -5.92 20.40 36.88
CA ASP A 342 -5.48 21.57 36.09
C ASP A 342 -6.10 21.65 34.68
N ILE A 343 -7.40 21.39 34.54
CA ILE A 343 -8.14 21.71 33.32
C ILE A 343 -9.47 22.35 33.69
N ASN A 344 -9.47 23.66 33.92
CA ASN A 344 -10.65 24.50 33.71
C ASN A 344 -10.27 25.97 33.50
N SER A 345 -10.91 26.58 32.48
CA SER A 345 -11.01 28.01 32.15
C SER A 345 -9.93 28.65 31.26
N ILE A 346 -10.15 28.57 29.94
CA ILE A 346 -9.86 29.70 29.02
C ILE A 346 -11.00 29.76 27.98
N ASN A 347 -11.90 30.73 28.14
CA ASN A 347 -12.81 31.16 27.07
C ASN A 347 -12.10 32.29 26.30
N CYS A 348 -11.80 32.07 25.02
CA CYS A 348 -11.38 33.14 24.10
C CYS A 348 -12.37 33.20 22.93
N GLU A 349 -13.07 34.33 22.80
CA GLU A 349 -13.85 34.68 21.62
C GLU A 349 -12.89 34.95 20.45
N PHE A 350 -13.05 34.23 19.33
CA PHE A 350 -12.28 34.45 18.11
C PHE A 350 -13.05 35.33 17.11
N GLU A 351 -12.59 36.56 16.91
CA GLU A 351 -12.95 37.37 15.75
C GLU A 351 -12.26 36.85 14.46
N TYR A 352 -13.02 36.90 13.37
CA TYR A 352 -12.80 36.30 12.04
C TYR A 352 -11.41 36.58 11.42
N ILE A 353 -10.62 35.53 11.17
CA ILE A 353 -9.27 35.57 10.56
C ILE A 353 -9.36 35.49 9.02
N SER A 354 -9.79 36.56 8.35
CA SER A 354 -9.83 36.61 6.87
C SER A 354 -8.74 37.49 6.23
N ASN A 355 -7.97 38.26 7.02
CA ASN A 355 -7.10 39.34 6.51
C ASN A 355 -5.61 39.20 6.87
N PHE A 356 -5.01 38.00 6.81
CA PHE A 356 -3.55 37.92 6.72
C PHE A 356 -3.11 38.31 5.29
N SER A 357 -2.89 39.60 5.08
CA SER A 357 -2.22 40.12 3.88
C SER A 357 -0.84 39.47 3.74
N GLN A 358 -0.54 38.98 2.54
CA GLN A 358 0.57 38.09 2.15
C GLN A 358 2.01 38.58 2.44
N GLU A 359 2.21 39.70 3.15
CA GLU A 359 3.55 40.28 3.41
C GLU A 359 4.05 40.17 4.85
N LYS A 360 3.23 39.73 5.82
CA LYS A 360 3.74 39.54 7.19
C LYS A 360 4.48 38.22 7.29
N LEU A 361 5.80 38.31 7.52
CA LEU A 361 6.68 37.20 7.91
C LEU A 361 5.91 36.20 8.79
N LEU A 362 5.91 34.93 8.39
CA LEU A 362 5.45 33.80 9.22
C LEU A 362 6.37 33.72 10.44
N THR A 363 6.09 34.55 11.44
CA THR A 363 6.78 34.54 12.73
C THR A 363 6.36 33.29 13.50
N HIS A 364 7.17 32.87 14.48
CA HIS A 364 6.77 31.82 15.42
C HIS A 364 5.38 32.06 16.02
N LYS A 365 5.04 33.33 16.29
CA LYS A 365 3.70 33.73 16.75
C LYS A 365 2.60 33.36 15.75
N THR A 366 2.81 33.64 14.46
CA THR A 366 1.81 33.32 13.41
C THR A 366 1.59 31.81 13.30
N ILE A 367 2.64 31.00 13.44
CA ILE A 367 2.52 29.53 13.44
C ILE A 367 1.71 29.04 14.64
N THR A 368 1.95 29.59 15.84
CA THR A 368 1.17 29.26 17.03
C THR A 368 -0.31 29.62 16.86
N ASP A 369 -0.60 30.80 16.31
CA ASP A 369 -1.98 31.24 16.06
C ASP A 369 -2.68 30.31 15.05
N LEU A 370 -1.99 29.92 13.96
CA LEU A 370 -2.51 28.96 12.98
C LEU A 370 -2.75 27.57 13.61
N LYS A 371 -1.87 27.10 14.49
CA LYS A 371 -2.07 25.83 15.23
C LYS A 371 -3.31 25.86 16.09
N LEU A 372 -3.47 26.92 16.88
CA LEU A 372 -4.63 27.08 17.76
C LEU A 372 -5.92 27.10 16.96
N TYR A 373 -5.96 27.85 15.85
CA TYR A 373 -7.12 27.87 14.96
C TYR A 373 -7.45 26.48 14.38
N LEU A 374 -6.43 25.69 14.02
CA LEU A 374 -6.61 24.34 13.47
C LEU A 374 -7.05 23.30 14.51
N LEU A 375 -7.02 23.60 15.81
CA LEU A 375 -7.62 22.74 16.83
C LEU A 375 -9.15 22.69 16.63
N ASP A 376 -9.76 23.84 16.38
CA ASP A 376 -11.21 23.95 16.16
C ASP A 376 -11.61 23.79 14.69
N ASN A 377 -10.67 24.02 13.76
CA ASN A 377 -10.90 24.01 12.31
C ASN A 377 -9.99 23.02 11.60
N SER A 378 -9.95 21.78 12.09
CA SER A 378 -8.98 20.77 11.64
C SER A 378 -9.03 20.43 10.14
N ASP A 379 -10.10 20.83 9.44
CA ASP A 379 -10.34 20.61 8.01
C ASP A 379 -10.06 21.82 7.11
N ASP A 380 -9.57 22.94 7.68
CA ASP A 380 -9.23 24.11 6.88
C ASP A 380 -7.92 23.89 6.09
N ILE A 381 -8.08 23.41 4.86
CA ILE A 381 -7.02 23.14 3.89
C ILE A 381 -6.13 24.36 3.66
N SER A 382 -6.73 25.54 3.52
CA SER A 382 -5.99 26.78 3.23
C SER A 382 -5.07 27.13 4.38
N THR A 383 -5.58 27.03 5.61
CA THR A 383 -4.83 27.31 6.82
C THR A 383 -3.71 26.29 7.06
N ARG A 384 -3.96 25.01 6.79
CA ARG A 384 -2.91 23.96 6.85
C ARG A 384 -1.79 24.18 5.85
N ILE A 385 -2.09 24.61 4.62
CA ILE A 385 -1.06 24.93 3.62
C ILE A 385 -0.20 26.10 4.10
N LYS A 386 -0.84 27.14 4.66
CA LYS A 386 -0.11 28.28 5.24
C LYS A 386 0.78 27.85 6.41
N LEU A 387 0.29 26.95 7.27
CA LEU A 387 1.05 26.40 8.39
C LEU A 387 2.26 25.59 7.91
N ALA A 388 2.06 24.67 6.96
CA ALA A 388 3.13 23.91 6.32
C ALA A 388 4.18 24.82 5.70
N TRP A 389 3.75 25.88 4.99
CA TRP A 389 4.67 26.86 4.42
C TRP A 389 5.42 27.67 5.47
N GLY A 390 4.77 28.00 6.60
CA GLY A 390 5.43 28.60 7.76
C GLY A 390 6.57 27.74 8.28
N TYR A 391 6.35 26.44 8.40
CA TYR A 391 7.42 25.52 8.77
C TYR A 391 8.54 25.45 7.75
N ILE A 392 8.22 25.40 6.45
CA ILE A 392 9.23 25.45 5.37
C ILE A 392 10.08 26.72 5.51
N LYS A 393 9.47 27.89 5.74
CA LYS A 393 10.18 29.17 5.92
C LYS A 393 11.08 29.21 7.15
N LEU A 394 10.75 28.45 8.19
CA LEU A 394 11.58 28.30 9.39
C LEU A 394 12.56 27.11 9.29
N ASN A 395 12.69 26.48 8.13
CA ASN A 395 13.50 25.29 7.90
C ASN A 395 13.14 24.10 8.83
N LYS A 396 11.87 24.01 9.21
CA LYS A 396 11.29 22.95 10.05
C LYS A 396 10.75 21.82 9.18
N LYS A 397 11.68 21.03 8.62
CA LYS A 397 11.38 19.98 7.62
C LYS A 397 10.34 18.97 8.13
N THR A 398 10.51 18.45 9.34
CA THR A 398 9.65 17.41 9.90
C THR A 398 8.22 17.91 10.07
N GLU A 399 8.04 19.07 10.71
CA GLU A 399 6.71 19.64 10.96
C GLU A 399 6.01 20.07 9.66
N ALA A 400 6.77 20.55 8.66
CA ALA A 400 6.23 20.82 7.33
C ALA A 400 5.69 19.53 6.68
N LEU A 401 6.48 18.44 6.72
CA LEU A 401 6.07 17.16 6.15
C LEU A 401 4.84 16.58 6.86
N GLU A 402 4.74 16.73 8.18
CA GLU A 402 3.56 16.29 8.95
C GLU A 402 2.27 16.99 8.48
N GLU A 403 2.30 18.32 8.33
CA GLU A 403 1.13 19.07 7.87
C GLU A 403 0.77 18.76 6.41
N LEU A 404 1.78 18.64 5.54
CA LEU A 404 1.55 18.28 4.14
C LEU A 404 1.03 16.84 4.01
N TYR A 405 1.48 15.92 4.87
CA TYR A 405 0.97 14.57 4.91
C TYR A 405 -0.51 14.52 5.31
N ILE A 406 -0.94 15.37 6.26
CA ILE A 406 -2.36 15.51 6.62
C ILE A 406 -3.16 16.00 5.41
N LEU A 407 -2.68 17.04 4.72
CA LEU A 407 -3.33 17.61 3.54
C LEU A 407 -3.49 16.62 2.39
N ASP A 408 -2.43 15.90 2.05
CA ASP A 408 -2.46 14.88 1.01
C ASP A 408 -3.39 13.72 1.39
N LYS A 409 -3.21 13.13 2.58
CA LYS A 409 -3.95 11.93 2.98
C LYS A 409 -5.44 12.22 3.23
N LYS A 410 -5.80 13.37 3.82
CA LYS A 410 -7.19 13.70 4.19
C LYS A 410 -7.96 14.36 3.07
N HIS A 411 -7.30 15.20 2.25
CA HIS A 411 -7.98 16.03 1.27
C HIS A 411 -7.58 15.74 -0.18
N GLY A 412 -6.61 14.85 -0.40
CA GLY A 412 -6.07 14.57 -1.74
C GLY A 412 -5.45 15.81 -2.37
N ASP A 413 -4.96 16.75 -1.56
CA ASP A 413 -4.51 18.05 -2.04
C ASP A 413 -3.19 17.91 -2.83
N TYR A 414 -3.26 18.13 -4.13
CA TYR A 414 -2.11 18.03 -5.03
C TYR A 414 -0.97 18.99 -4.65
N ARG A 415 -1.28 20.14 -4.05
CA ARG A 415 -0.27 21.13 -3.62
C ARG A 415 0.62 20.51 -2.56
N ALA A 416 0.02 19.73 -1.67
CA ALA A 416 0.75 19.02 -0.62
C ALA A 416 1.69 17.95 -1.20
N LYS A 417 1.28 17.24 -2.26
CA LYS A 417 2.14 16.26 -2.96
C LYS A 417 3.37 16.91 -3.59
N ILE A 418 3.16 18.03 -4.27
CA ILE A 418 4.26 18.80 -4.92
C ILE A 418 5.26 19.27 -3.87
N LEU A 419 4.77 19.88 -2.79
CA LEU A 419 5.63 20.37 -1.70
C LEU A 419 6.38 19.23 -0.99
N GLN A 420 5.73 18.10 -0.71
CA GLN A 420 6.39 16.91 -0.14
C GLN A 420 7.51 16.40 -1.06
N LYS A 421 7.27 16.29 -2.37
CA LYS A 421 8.27 15.83 -3.34
C LYS A 421 9.49 16.75 -3.36
N MET A 422 9.28 18.07 -3.31
CA MET A 422 10.37 19.06 -3.22
C MET A 422 11.16 18.91 -1.91
N ILE A 423 10.49 18.81 -0.76
CA ILE A 423 11.15 18.65 0.54
C ILE A 423 11.95 17.34 0.61
N ASN A 424 11.39 16.25 0.08
CA ASN A 424 12.06 14.94 0.06
C ASN A 424 13.30 14.92 -0.83
N ASN A 425 13.30 15.72 -1.90
CA ASN A 425 14.47 15.93 -2.76
C ASN A 425 15.46 16.98 -2.20
N ASN A 426 15.33 17.36 -0.92
CA ASN A 426 16.15 18.36 -0.24
C ASN A 426 16.09 19.78 -0.83
N GLU A 427 15.01 20.13 -1.52
CA GLU A 427 14.78 21.47 -2.09
C GLU A 427 14.06 22.43 -1.12
N ILE A 428 14.19 22.20 0.18
CA ILE A 428 13.51 23.03 1.19
C ILE A 428 14.02 24.48 1.17
N GLU A 429 15.31 24.69 0.87
CA GLU A 429 15.89 26.03 0.74
C GLU A 429 15.35 26.77 -0.49
N LEU A 430 15.20 26.06 -1.62
CA LEU A 430 14.57 26.60 -2.82
C LEU A 430 13.13 27.02 -2.51
N LEU A 431 12.34 26.16 -1.87
CA LEU A 431 10.97 26.48 -1.42
C LEU A 431 10.93 27.65 -0.45
N ALA A 432 11.85 27.69 0.51
CA ALA A 432 11.96 28.77 1.49
C ALA A 432 12.35 30.10 0.81
N SER A 433 13.02 30.06 -0.34
CA SER A 433 13.36 31.26 -1.12
C SER A 433 12.18 31.84 -1.92
N LEU A 434 11.09 31.09 -2.12
CA LEU A 434 9.94 31.56 -2.88
C LEU A 434 9.16 32.63 -2.09
N ASN A 435 8.85 33.76 -2.73
CA ASN A 435 8.07 34.81 -2.09
C ASN A 435 6.61 34.39 -1.86
N THR A 436 6.05 33.60 -2.77
CA THR A 436 4.68 33.08 -2.73
C THR A 436 4.64 31.62 -3.20
N LEU A 437 3.66 30.87 -2.71
CA LEU A 437 3.32 29.55 -3.26
C LEU A 437 2.28 29.72 -4.37
N GLU A 438 2.75 30.05 -5.56
CA GLU A 438 1.88 30.17 -6.74
C GLU A 438 1.83 28.83 -7.49
N PHE A 439 0.72 28.12 -7.33
CA PHE A 439 0.44 26.89 -8.05
C PHE A 439 -0.26 27.21 -9.37
N VAL A 440 0.26 26.64 -10.45
CA VAL A 440 -0.25 26.82 -11.80
C VAL A 440 -0.56 25.47 -12.43
N THR A 441 -1.56 25.45 -13.30
CA THR A 441 -1.76 24.33 -14.22
C THR A 441 -0.93 24.60 -15.46
N CYS A 442 -0.11 23.65 -15.89
CA CYS A 442 0.62 23.74 -17.14
C CYS A 442 0.44 22.52 -18.04
N ALA A 443 0.59 22.73 -19.34
CA ALA A 443 0.81 21.64 -20.29
C ALA A 443 2.32 21.43 -20.44
N TYR A 444 2.76 20.18 -20.37
CA TYR A 444 4.15 19.77 -20.43
C TYR A 444 4.34 18.73 -21.53
N ILE A 445 5.43 18.88 -22.28
CA ILE A 445 5.83 17.97 -23.36
C ILE A 445 7.14 17.32 -22.93
N ASP A 446 7.18 15.99 -22.88
CA ASP A 446 8.32 15.22 -22.37
C ASP A 446 9.48 15.10 -23.39
N HIS A 447 9.56 16.05 -24.31
CA HIS A 447 10.54 16.09 -25.38
C HIS A 447 11.10 17.51 -25.48
N ASP A 448 12.42 17.59 -25.65
CA ASP A 448 13.08 18.86 -25.96
C ASP A 448 12.64 19.33 -27.34
N LEU A 449 11.97 20.48 -27.36
CA LEU A 449 11.58 21.13 -28.61
C LEU A 449 12.68 22.12 -29.02
N PRO A 450 13.09 22.12 -30.30
CA PRO A 450 13.95 23.17 -30.84
C PRO A 450 13.38 24.57 -30.56
N GLU A 451 14.23 25.56 -30.30
CA GLU A 451 13.84 26.95 -29.98
C GLU A 451 12.96 27.62 -31.06
N GLU A 452 13.00 27.08 -32.28
CA GLU A 452 12.31 27.58 -33.47
C GLU A 452 10.86 27.09 -33.60
N ILE A 453 10.42 26.16 -32.73
CA ILE A 453 9.05 25.62 -32.75
C ILE A 453 8.12 26.53 -31.95
N GLU A 454 7.09 27.06 -32.61
CA GLU A 454 5.98 27.74 -31.94
C GLU A 454 4.94 26.71 -31.48
N LEU A 455 4.63 26.72 -30.19
CA LEU A 455 3.60 25.88 -29.59
C LEU A 455 2.26 26.59 -29.57
N LYS A 456 1.23 25.94 -30.10
CA LYS A 456 -0.13 26.43 -30.07
C LYS A 456 -1.06 25.40 -29.44
N ILE A 457 -1.51 25.67 -28.22
CA ILE A 457 -2.43 24.77 -27.51
C ILE A 457 -3.87 25.17 -27.84
N ILE A 458 -4.63 24.21 -28.35
CA ILE A 458 -6.06 24.34 -28.59
C ILE A 458 -6.79 23.54 -27.53
N ILE A 459 -7.58 24.24 -26.71
CA ILE A 459 -8.41 23.62 -25.68
C ILE A 459 -9.87 23.72 -26.12
N LEU A 460 -10.52 22.56 -26.25
CA LEU A 460 -11.91 22.39 -26.64
C LEU A 460 -12.72 21.90 -25.44
N ASP A 461 -13.84 22.54 -25.18
CA ASP A 461 -14.83 22.03 -24.24
C ASP A 461 -15.61 20.87 -24.89
N LYS A 462 -15.61 19.68 -24.27
CA LYS A 462 -16.33 18.50 -24.81
C LYS A 462 -17.83 18.76 -24.95
N LYS A 463 -18.41 19.59 -24.07
CA LYS A 463 -19.84 19.94 -24.07
C LYS A 463 -20.16 21.07 -25.05
N ASN A 464 -19.19 21.93 -25.36
CA ASN A 464 -19.39 23.07 -26.26
C ASN A 464 -18.19 23.21 -27.22
N LYS A 465 -18.26 22.48 -28.34
CA LYS A 465 -17.19 22.45 -29.36
C LYS A 465 -16.85 23.83 -29.97
N ASN A 466 -17.69 24.84 -29.76
CA ASN A 466 -17.46 26.20 -30.26
C ASN A 466 -16.61 27.06 -29.32
N ASN A 467 -16.39 26.63 -28.07
CA ASN A 467 -15.55 27.36 -27.13
C ASN A 467 -14.07 26.95 -27.29
N LYS A 468 -13.36 27.67 -28.16
CA LYS A 468 -11.95 27.43 -28.49
C LYS A 468 -11.07 28.51 -27.88
N LYS A 469 -10.14 28.11 -27.01
CA LYS A 469 -9.05 29.00 -26.54
C LYS A 469 -7.74 28.58 -27.20
N VAL A 470 -7.06 29.57 -27.77
CA VAL A 470 -5.77 29.42 -28.46
C VAL A 470 -4.72 30.17 -27.67
N ILE A 471 -3.56 29.55 -27.46
CA ILE A 471 -2.47 30.16 -26.71
C ILE A 471 -1.11 29.77 -27.31
N ASN A 472 -0.21 30.74 -27.51
CA ASN A 472 1.05 30.61 -28.26
C ASN A 472 2.30 30.73 -27.35
N TYR A 473 3.32 29.87 -27.52
CA TYR A 473 4.49 29.82 -26.61
C TYR A 473 5.80 29.26 -27.22
N LYS A 474 6.91 29.37 -26.46
CA LYS A 474 8.30 29.01 -26.83
C LYS A 474 9.05 28.10 -25.82
N SER A 475 8.38 27.20 -25.08
CA SER A 475 9.07 26.34 -24.08
C SER A 475 8.37 25.01 -23.81
N ASN A 476 9.11 24.01 -23.29
CA ASN A 476 8.63 22.65 -22.96
C ASN A 476 7.48 22.60 -21.92
N GLY A 477 7.14 23.73 -21.29
CA GLY A 477 6.02 23.86 -20.35
C GLY A 477 5.27 25.18 -20.56
N VAL A 478 3.94 25.12 -20.50
CA VAL A 478 3.03 26.24 -20.79
C VAL A 478 2.03 26.43 -19.66
N ILE A 479 2.01 27.60 -19.02
CA ILE A 479 0.95 27.94 -18.05
C ILE A 479 -0.39 28.02 -18.79
N LEU A 480 -1.33 27.22 -18.33
CA LEU A 480 -2.71 27.24 -18.79
C LEU A 480 -3.52 28.22 -17.94
N PRO A 481 -4.56 28.84 -18.51
CA PRO A 481 -5.51 29.63 -17.75
C PRO A 481 -6.11 28.83 -16.61
N GLU A 482 -6.52 29.49 -15.54
CA GLU A 482 -7.23 28.80 -14.46
C GLU A 482 -8.54 28.18 -14.98
N GLY A 483 -8.84 26.96 -14.53
CA GLY A 483 -10.08 26.26 -14.85
C GLY A 483 -9.99 24.75 -14.72
N ASP A 484 -11.14 24.09 -14.71
CA ASP A 484 -11.24 22.62 -14.72
C ASP A 484 -10.91 22.10 -16.13
N TYR A 485 -9.96 21.16 -16.21
CA TYR A 485 -9.52 20.50 -17.45
C TYR A 485 -10.02 19.06 -17.59
N SER A 486 -10.68 18.50 -16.57
CA SER A 486 -11.17 17.11 -16.57
C SER A 486 -12.12 16.79 -17.73
N ASN A 487 -12.92 17.78 -18.14
CA ASN A 487 -13.89 17.67 -19.23
C ASN A 487 -13.44 18.32 -20.54
N LYS A 488 -12.17 18.71 -20.66
CA LYS A 488 -11.64 19.37 -21.86
C LYS A 488 -10.85 18.39 -22.71
N GLN A 489 -10.90 18.59 -24.03
CA GLN A 489 -9.98 17.96 -24.97
C GLN A 489 -8.94 19.00 -25.33
N ALA A 490 -7.67 18.69 -25.12
CA ALA A 490 -6.57 19.55 -25.53
C ALA A 490 -5.85 18.90 -26.71
N ASN A 491 -5.57 19.69 -27.75
CA ASN A 491 -4.69 19.33 -28.84
C ASN A 491 -3.55 20.35 -28.87
N ILE A 492 -2.31 19.90 -28.94
CA ILE A 492 -1.16 20.78 -29.12
C ILE A 492 -0.79 20.76 -30.61
N LEU A 493 -0.81 21.93 -31.23
CA LEU A 493 -0.28 22.15 -32.57
C LEU A 493 1.14 22.70 -32.45
N LEU A 494 2.10 22.04 -33.09
CA LEU A 494 3.45 22.55 -33.29
C LEU A 494 3.48 23.25 -34.64
N LYS A 495 3.94 24.50 -34.71
CA LYS A 495 4.18 25.18 -35.97
C LYS A 495 5.67 25.42 -36.15
N ASN A 496 6.23 24.87 -37.23
CA ASN A 496 7.59 25.19 -37.63
C ASN A 496 7.61 26.62 -38.20
N ALA A 497 8.40 27.51 -37.62
CA ALA A 497 8.46 28.91 -38.01
C ALA A 497 8.99 29.12 -39.44
N GLU A 498 9.87 28.25 -39.92
CA GLU A 498 10.49 28.35 -41.25
C GLU A 498 9.59 27.73 -42.35
N GLU A 499 9.04 26.54 -42.10
CA GLU A 499 8.25 25.81 -43.11
C GLU A 499 6.75 26.17 -43.11
N GLY A 500 6.25 26.79 -42.04
CA GLY A 500 4.83 27.11 -41.87
C GLY A 500 3.91 25.89 -41.70
N LYS A 501 4.45 24.66 -41.66
CA LYS A 501 3.69 23.42 -41.44
C LYS A 501 3.26 23.29 -39.97
N GLU A 502 2.03 22.83 -39.77
CA GLU A 502 1.47 22.50 -38.47
C GLU A 502 1.49 20.98 -38.25
N TYR A 503 1.93 20.55 -37.07
CA TYR A 503 1.95 19.15 -36.62
C TYR A 503 1.08 19.01 -35.37
N ILE A 504 0.34 17.91 -35.23
CA ILE A 504 -0.39 17.61 -34.00
C ILE A 504 0.51 16.77 -33.11
N LEU A 505 0.78 17.24 -31.91
CA LEU A 505 1.50 16.46 -30.91
C LEU A 505 0.53 15.49 -30.24
N ASN A 506 0.88 14.21 -30.31
CA ASN A 506 0.04 13.10 -29.87
C ASN A 506 0.27 12.68 -28.41
N SER A 507 1.33 13.18 -27.78
CA SER A 507 1.66 12.91 -26.38
C SER A 507 2.03 14.18 -25.62
N PHE A 508 1.28 14.49 -24.56
CA PHE A 508 1.62 15.54 -23.60
C PHE A 508 0.85 15.32 -22.28
N SER A 509 1.31 15.97 -21.22
CA SER A 509 0.66 15.93 -19.91
C SER A 509 0.12 17.30 -19.53
N ILE A 510 -1.06 17.35 -18.92
CA ILE A 510 -1.50 18.51 -18.14
C ILE A 510 -1.16 18.21 -16.68
N MET A 511 -0.39 19.09 -16.05
CA MET A 511 0.06 18.94 -14.67
C MET A 511 -0.17 20.21 -13.86
N GLN A 512 -0.26 20.07 -12.55
CA GLN A 512 -0.15 21.20 -11.62
C GLN A 512 1.26 21.27 -11.07
N THR A 513 1.83 22.47 -11.01
CA THR A 513 3.20 22.70 -10.51
C THR A 513 3.32 24.09 -9.86
N LEU A 514 4.47 24.37 -9.25
CA LEU A 514 4.83 25.66 -8.67
C LEU A 514 5.57 26.54 -9.66
N LEU A 515 5.47 27.85 -9.49
CA LEU A 515 6.38 28.80 -10.14
C LEU A 515 7.65 28.99 -9.31
N ASN A 516 8.79 29.09 -9.99
CA ASN A 516 10.02 29.58 -9.39
C ASN A 516 10.04 31.12 -9.33
N LYS A 517 11.12 31.68 -8.77
CA LYS A 517 11.34 33.14 -8.65
C LYS A 517 11.32 33.92 -9.98
N ASN A 518 11.44 33.25 -11.11
CA ASN A 518 11.40 33.84 -12.45
C ASN A 518 10.05 33.60 -13.15
N SER A 519 9.00 33.23 -12.40
CA SER A 519 7.68 32.87 -12.92
C SER A 519 7.70 31.72 -13.93
N LYS A 520 8.69 30.83 -13.85
CA LYS A 520 8.76 29.61 -14.66
C LYS A 520 8.24 28.40 -13.87
N PRO A 521 7.40 27.53 -14.48
CA PRO A 521 6.94 26.30 -13.85
C PRO A 521 8.10 25.36 -13.47
N ILE A 522 8.04 24.75 -12.28
CA ILE A 522 9.03 23.77 -11.80
C ILE A 522 8.51 22.35 -12.08
N ILE A 523 8.49 22.00 -13.36
CA ILE A 523 7.88 20.77 -13.90
C ILE A 523 8.34 19.48 -13.22
N ASP A 524 9.59 19.40 -12.74
CA ASP A 524 10.18 18.21 -12.11
C ASP A 524 9.40 17.72 -10.89
N TYR A 525 8.64 18.61 -10.25
CA TYR A 525 7.82 18.32 -9.07
C TYR A 525 6.32 18.34 -9.36
N GLY A 526 5.92 18.53 -10.62
CA GLY A 526 4.53 18.63 -11.02
C GLY A 526 3.74 17.35 -10.72
N ASN A 527 2.45 17.53 -10.43
CA ASN A 527 1.49 16.44 -10.30
C ASN A 527 0.69 16.33 -11.59
N VAL A 528 0.81 15.21 -12.30
CA VAL A 528 0.08 14.96 -13.55
C VAL A 528 -1.42 14.84 -13.25
N LEU A 529 -2.21 15.70 -13.89
CA LEU A 529 -3.67 15.68 -13.81
C LEU A 529 -4.27 14.83 -14.92
N LEU A 530 -3.73 14.95 -16.13
CA LEU A 530 -4.20 14.25 -17.32
C LEU A 530 -2.99 13.91 -18.20
N GLU A 531 -2.98 12.68 -18.70
CA GLU A 531 -2.01 12.23 -19.68
C GLU A 531 -2.75 11.96 -21.00
N TYR A 532 -2.30 12.60 -22.06
CA TYR A 532 -2.84 12.38 -23.39
C TYR A 532 -1.83 11.51 -24.15
N ASN A 533 -2.19 10.26 -24.43
CA ASN A 533 -1.39 9.35 -25.25
C ASN A 533 -2.27 8.83 -26.40
N ASN A 534 -2.43 9.62 -27.45
CA ASN A 534 -3.15 9.19 -28.64
C ASN A 534 -2.17 8.64 -29.67
N ILE A 535 -1.95 7.32 -29.68
CA ILE A 535 -1.26 6.65 -30.77
C ILE A 535 -2.25 6.51 -31.94
N LYS A 536 -2.51 7.60 -32.66
CA LYS A 536 -3.02 7.56 -34.03
C LYS A 536 -2.35 8.64 -34.85
N LEU A 537 -1.52 8.20 -35.80
CA LEU A 537 -1.25 8.94 -37.03
C LEU A 537 -2.37 8.64 -38.01
#